data_AF-A0A7W8SVQ6-F1
#
_entry.id   AF-A0A7W8SVQ6-F1
#
_cell.length_a   1.000
_cell.length_b   1.000
_cell.length_c   1.000
_cell.angle_alpha   90.00
_cell.angle_beta   90.00
_cell.angle_gamma   90.00
#
_symmetry.space_group_name_H-M   'P 1'
#
loop_
_entity.id
_entity.type
_entity.pdbx_description
1 polymer ?
#
loop_
_entity_poly.entity_id
_entity_poly.type
_entity_poly.pdbx_seq_one_letter_code
_entity_poly.pdbx_strand_id
1 'polypeptide(L)' 'MRVSTDVSEEAWAGLLDLAGGDAKLVMKALEPDANGDPVKFEDALQRIVQMRLELDRAVYAHNLTKVSGT' A
#
# COMPACT_ATOMS: atom_id res chain seq x y z
N MET A 1 -9.15 -11.08 18.09
CA MET A 1 -9.33 -9.81 17.36
C MET A 1 -9.73 -10.18 15.94
N ARG A 2 -11.04 -10.23 15.64
CA ARG A 2 -11.53 -10.48 14.27
C ARG A 2 -11.47 -9.13 13.57
N VAL A 3 -10.53 -8.97 12.65
CA VAL A 3 -10.58 -7.82 11.74
C VAL A 3 -11.84 -8.04 10.92
N SER A 4 -12.89 -7.26 11.20
CA SER A 4 -14.07 -7.20 10.35
C SER A 4 -13.66 -6.54 9.04
N THR A 5 -12.93 -7.27 8.21
CA THR A 5 -12.82 -6.92 6.81
C THR A 5 -14.10 -7.42 6.17
N ASP A 6 -15.11 -6.55 6.06
CA ASP A 6 -16.20 -6.68 5.06
C ASP A 6 -15.65 -6.57 3.61
N VAL A 7 -14.38 -6.93 3.41
CA VAL A 7 -13.68 -6.93 2.14
C VAL A 7 -13.85 -8.33 1.59
N SER A 8 -14.61 -8.46 0.50
CA SER A 8 -14.74 -9.73 -0.20
C SER A 8 -13.38 -10.24 -0.65
N GLU A 9 -13.25 -11.56 -0.85
CA GLU A 9 -12.03 -12.17 -1.37
C GLU A 9 -11.61 -11.56 -2.73
N GLU A 10 -12.59 -11.15 -3.55
CA GLU A 10 -12.39 -10.41 -4.80
C GLU A 10 -11.77 -9.02 -4.57
N ALA A 11 -12.26 -8.28 -3.57
CA ALA A 11 -11.73 -6.98 -3.22
C ALA A 11 -10.30 -7.09 -2.66
N TRP A 12 -10.02 -8.12 -1.87
CA TRP A 12 -8.65 -8.43 -1.43
C TRP A 12 -7.73 -8.74 -2.62
N ALA A 13 -8.17 -9.58 -3.55
CA ALA A 13 -7.39 -9.92 -4.75
C ALA A 13 -7.08 -8.66 -5.60
N GLY A 14 -8.04 -7.75 -5.75
CA GLY A 14 -7.83 -6.48 -6.46
C GLY A 14 -6.81 -5.57 -5.78
N LEU A 15 -6.83 -5.48 -4.44
CA LEU A 15 -5.81 -4.74 -3.69
C LEU A 15 -4.42 -5.38 -3.80
N LEU A 16 -4.37 -6.71 -3.77
CA LEU A 16 -3.12 -7.45 -3.88
C LEU A 16 -2.48 -7.29 -5.27
N ASP A 17 -3.28 -7.34 -6.33
CA ASP A 17 -2.83 -7.06 -7.69
C ASP A 17 -2.32 -5.62 -7.82
N LEU A 18 -3.07 -4.65 -7.27
CA LEU A 18 -2.66 -3.25 -7.23
C LEU A 18 -1.39 -3.02 -6.40
N ALA A 19 -1.13 -3.84 -5.38
CA ALA A 19 0.11 -3.82 -4.61
C ALA A 19 1.27 -4.54 -5.32
N GLY A 20 1.03 -5.18 -6.46
CA GLY A 20 2.03 -5.99 -7.18
C GLY A 20 2.38 -7.29 -6.46
N GLY A 21 1.41 -7.88 -5.75
CA GLY A 21 1.61 -9.09 -4.97
C GLY A 21 2.13 -8.86 -3.55
N ASP A 22 2.34 -7.61 -3.12
CA ASP A 22 2.80 -7.32 -1.75
C ASP A 22 1.63 -7.22 -0.76
N ALA A 23 1.36 -8.32 -0.06
CA ALA A 23 0.33 -8.37 0.98
C ALA A 23 0.60 -7.42 2.16
N LYS A 24 1.85 -7.03 2.42
CA LYS A 24 2.16 -6.09 3.51
C LYS A 24 1.67 -4.69 3.17
N LEU A 25 1.80 -4.28 1.90
CA LEU A 25 1.25 -3.00 1.43
C LEU A 25 -0.27 -2.96 1.56
N VAL A 26 -0.96 -4.07 1.23
CA VAL A 26 -2.41 -4.17 1.38
C VAL A 26 -2.82 -4.05 2.85
N MET A 27 -2.18 -4.80 3.74
CA MET A 27 -2.47 -4.74 5.17
C MET A 27 -2.25 -3.33 5.74
N LYS A 28 -1.16 -2.67 5.35
CA LYS A 28 -0.87 -1.30 5.76
C LYS A 28 -1.88 -0.29 5.21
N ALA A 29 -2.37 -0.49 3.99
CA ALA A 29 -3.42 0.35 3.42
C ALA A 29 -4.75 0.21 4.16
N LEU A 30 -5.05 -1.01 4.65
CA LEU A 30 -6.25 -1.33 5.43
C LEU A 30 -6.09 -1.02 6.94
N GLU A 31 -4.93 -0.54 7.39
CA GLU A 31 -4.76 -0.10 8.78
C GLU A 31 -5.75 1.01 9.11
N PRO A 32 -6.42 0.95 10.28
CA PRO A 32 -7.35 1.98 10.73
C PRO A 32 -6.75 3.38 10.61
N ASP A 33 -7.61 4.37 10.41
CA ASP A 33 -7.17 5.75 10.38
C ASP A 33 -6.69 6.26 11.76
N ALA A 34 -6.25 7.51 11.83
CA ALA A 34 -5.77 8.11 13.08
C ALA A 34 -6.85 8.20 14.18
N ASN A 35 -8.13 8.07 13.81
CA ASN A 35 -9.27 8.07 14.73
C ASN A 35 -9.62 6.63 15.17
N GLY A 36 -8.97 5.62 14.59
CA GLY A 36 -9.24 4.20 14.81
C GLY A 36 -10.41 3.67 13.98
N ASP A 37 -10.90 4.45 13.02
CA ASP A 37 -12.00 4.04 12.14
C ASP A 37 -11.49 3.10 11.03
N PRO A 38 -12.29 2.07 10.66
CA PRO A 38 -11.94 1.18 9.57
C PRO A 38 -11.86 1.96 8.25
N VAL A 39 -10.78 1.70 7.50
CA VAL A 39 -10.54 2.36 6.22
C VAL A 39 -11.46 1.79 5.15
N LYS A 40 -12.05 2.67 4.34
CA LYS A 40 -12.88 2.25 3.21
C LYS A 40 -12.03 1.68 2.10
N PHE A 41 -12.64 0.82 1.28
CA PHE A 41 -11.96 0.20 0.15
C PHE A 41 -11.32 1.22 -0.81
N GLU A 42 -12.02 2.30 -1.14
CA GLU A 42 -11.53 3.37 -2.01
C GLU A 42 -10.29 4.08 -1.44
N ASP A 43 -10.28 4.32 -0.13
CA ASP A 43 -9.15 4.93 0.57
C ASP A 43 -7.95 3.97 0.61
N ALA A 44 -8.20 2.67 0.79
CA ALA A 44 -7.16 1.64 0.73
C ALA A 44 -6.51 1.58 -0.67
N LEU A 45 -7.30 1.67 -1.75
CA LEU A 45 -6.77 1.77 -3.12
C LEU A 45 -5.83 2.97 -3.27
N GLN A 46 -6.27 4.16 -2.83
CA GLN A 46 -5.46 5.38 -2.90
C GLN A 46 -4.16 5.26 -2.11
N ARG A 47 -4.22 4.69 -0.90
CA ARG A 47 -3.04 4.45 -0.05
C ARG A 47 -2.03 3.52 -0.72
N ILE A 48 -2.48 2.42 -1.36
CA ILE A 48 -1.59 1.51 -2.09
C ILE A 48 -0.89 2.24 -3.24
N VAL A 49 -1.63 3.02 -4.03
CA VAL A 49 -1.05 3.79 -5.14
C VAL A 49 -0.01 4.79 -4.64
N GLN A 50 -0.33 5.56 -3.59
CA GLN A 50 0.60 6.51 -3.00
C GLN A 50 1.87 5.82 -2.49
N MET A 51 1.74 4.72 -1.74
CA MET A 51 2.89 3.98 -1.23
C MET A 51 3.80 3.47 -2.35
N ARG A 52 3.23 3.00 -3.48
CA ARG A 52 4.03 2.58 -4.64
C ARG A 52 4.77 3.74 -5.29
N LEU A 53 4.11 4.89 -5.47
CA LEU A 53 4.75 6.09 -6.01
C LEU A 53 5.91 6.57 -5.11
N GLU A 54 5.75 6.49 -3.79
CA GLU A 54 6.80 6.83 -2.83
C GLU A 54 7.96 5.83 -2.85
N LEU A 55 7.67 4.54 -2.94
CA LEU A 55 8.67 3.47 -3.11
C LEU A 55 9.49 3.68 -4.39
N ASP A 56 8.84 3.92 -5.52
CA ASP A 56 9.52 4.19 -6.79
C ASP A 56 10.38 5.45 -6.71
N ARG A 57 9.88 6.51 -6.06
CA ARG A 57 10.66 7.74 -5.83
C ARG A 57 11.87 7.49 -4.94
N ALA A 58 11.74 6.70 -3.88
CA ALA A 58 12.83 6.36 -2.98
C ALA A 58 13.89 5.48 -3.67
N VAL A 59 13.46 4.50 -4.47
CA VAL A 59 14.35 3.65 -5.28
C VAL A 59 15.09 4.50 -6.33
N TYR A 60 14.39 5.40 -7.01
CA TYR A 60 15.00 6.30 -7.99
C TYR A 60 16.04 7.23 -7.35
N ALA A 61 15.70 7.86 -6.23
CA ALA A 61 16.62 8.73 -5.49
C ALA A 61 17.86 7.98 -4.97
N HIS A 62 17.68 6.76 -4.49
CA HIS A 62 18.79 5.90 -4.03
C HIS A 62 19.68 5.44 -5.19
N ASN A 63 19.13 5.21 -6.38
CA ASN A 63 19.94 4.83 -7.55
C ASN A 63 20.74 6.01 -8.10
N LEU A 64 20.22 7.24 -8.05
CA LEU A 64 20.97 8.43 -8.47
C LEU A 64 22.21 8.69 -7.60
N THR A 65 22.12 8.51 -6.27
CA THR A 65 23.25 8.74 -5.36
C THR A 65 24.37 7.71 -5.50
N LYS A 66 24.06 6.48 -5.94
CA LYS A 66 25.08 5.46 -6.23
C LYS A 66 25.87 5.71 -7.52
N VAL A 67 25.28 6.39 -8.51
CA VAL A 67 25.91 6.59 -9.83
C VAL A 67 26.83 7.83 -9.86
N SER A 68 26.62 8.81 -8.96
CA SER A 68 27.46 10.01 -8.86
C SER A 68 28.69 9.88 -7.95
N GLY A 69 29.05 8.66 -7.53
CA GLY A 69 30.14 8.39 -6.59
C GLY A 69 31.43 7.84 -7.21
N THR A 70 31.64 7.98 -8.52
CA THR A 70 32.89 7.64 -9.24
C THR A 70 33.58 8.87 -9.76
#